data_AF-A0A7W7HYF5-F1
#
_entry.id   AF-A0A7W7HYF5-F1
#
_cell.length_a   1.000
_cell.length_b   1.000
_cell.length_c   1.000
_cell.angle_alpha   90.00
_cell.angle_beta   90.00
_cell.angle_gamma   90.00
#
_symmetry.space_group_name_H-M   'P 1'
#
loop_
_entity.id
_entity.type
_entity.pdbx_description
1 polymer ?
#
loop_
_entity_poly.entity_id
_entity_poly.type
_entity_poly.pdbx_seq_one_letter_code
_entity_poly.pdbx_strand_id
1 'polypeptide(L)'
;MVPQLLDHMRDNASGFHFDARIQVIMEHWTRGRVALVGDAGYAVSLTTGQGASMAMVGAYVLAGEIAASGTDLAAGITRYEDELREYVLRNQAAARNLNDQNRSDDAQPGPGDFTDFGTMVQDLSLKDYPPPVRLACAGARNRTWSAQR
;
A
#
# COMPACT_ATOMS: atom_id res chain seq x y z
N MET A 1 8.79 -32.07 0.72
CA MET A 1 7.89 -30.92 0.97
C MET A 1 7.58 -30.14 -0.31
N VAL A 2 8.57 -29.62 -1.06
CA VAL A 2 8.31 -28.86 -2.31
C VAL A 2 7.55 -29.63 -3.40
N PRO A 3 7.83 -30.92 -3.68
CA PRO A 3 7.12 -31.64 -4.76
C PRO A 3 5.63 -31.85 -4.46
N GLN A 4 5.30 -32.21 -3.21
CA GLN A 4 3.92 -32.45 -2.77
C GLN A 4 3.06 -31.18 -2.80
N LEU A 5 3.66 -30.01 -2.55
CA LEU A 5 3.00 -28.71 -2.67
C LEU A 5 2.66 -28.40 -4.14
N LEU A 6 3.59 -28.67 -5.07
CA LEU A 6 3.38 -28.45 -6.50
C LEU A 6 2.30 -29.37 -7.09
N ASP A 7 2.21 -30.62 -6.63
CA ASP A 7 1.15 -31.55 -7.05
C ASP A 7 -0.23 -31.06 -6.60
N HIS A 8 -0.35 -30.60 -5.33
CA HIS A 8 -1.59 -30.00 -4.83
C HIS A 8 -1.97 -28.69 -5.53
N MET A 9 -0.99 -27.86 -5.89
CA MET A 9 -1.21 -26.63 -6.65
C MET A 9 -1.78 -26.91 -8.04
N ARG A 10 -1.31 -27.97 -8.69
CA ARG A 10 -1.66 -28.29 -10.07
C ARG A 10 -3.03 -28.96 -10.19
N ASP A 11 -3.39 -29.80 -9.20
CA ASP A 11 -4.57 -30.65 -9.32
C ASP A 11 -5.82 -30.10 -8.63
N ASN A 12 -5.67 -29.25 -7.59
CA ASN A 12 -6.78 -28.94 -6.67
C ASN A 12 -7.14 -27.46 -6.49
N ALA A 13 -6.44 -26.51 -7.13
CA ALA A 13 -6.64 -25.09 -6.85
C ALA A 13 -6.94 -24.26 -8.11
N SER A 14 -8.22 -23.92 -8.32
CA SER A 14 -8.67 -23.06 -9.42
C SER A 14 -8.32 -21.57 -9.25
N GLY A 15 -7.72 -21.19 -8.12
CA GLY A 15 -7.41 -19.80 -7.76
C GLY A 15 -6.20 -19.70 -6.82
N PHE A 16 -5.14 -20.45 -7.13
CA PHE A 16 -3.94 -20.48 -6.30
C PHE A 16 -3.11 -19.20 -6.44
N HIS A 17 -2.83 -18.53 -5.32
CA HIS A 17 -1.91 -17.39 -5.25
C HIS A 17 -0.71 -17.75 -4.38
N PHE A 18 0.49 -17.52 -4.91
CA PHE A 18 1.75 -17.71 -4.20
C PHE A 18 2.61 -16.48 -4.33
N ASP A 19 3.10 -16.00 -3.20
CA ASP A 19 3.98 -14.85 -3.14
C ASP A 19 4.98 -14.99 -2.00
N ALA A 20 6.14 -14.37 -2.16
CA ALA A 20 7.16 -14.31 -1.14
C ALA A 20 6.85 -13.19 -0.15
N ARG A 21 7.19 -13.39 1.13
CA ARG A 21 7.15 -12.30 2.11
C ARG A 21 8.34 -11.38 1.87
N ILE A 22 8.10 -10.26 1.20
CA ILE A 22 9.13 -9.25 0.87
C ILE A 22 8.76 -7.87 1.42
N GLN A 23 9.78 -7.05 1.65
CA GLN A 23 9.63 -5.61 1.91
C GLN A 23 10.34 -4.83 0.80
N VAL A 24 9.74 -3.73 0.35
CA VAL A 24 10.39 -2.80 -0.60
C VAL A 24 10.99 -1.64 0.19
N ILE A 25 12.33 -1.54 0.16
CA ILE A 25 13.09 -0.48 0.82
C ILE A 25 13.73 0.39 -0.26
N MET A 26 13.34 1.66 -0.33
CA MET A 26 13.84 2.62 -1.31
C MET A 26 14.19 3.94 -0.64
N GLU A 27 15.27 4.58 -1.10
CA GLU A 27 15.64 5.91 -0.64
C GLU A 27 14.59 6.94 -1.06
N HIS A 28 14.02 6.82 -2.26
CA HIS A 28 12.94 7.67 -2.77
C HIS A 28 11.86 6.85 -3.46
N TRP A 29 10.59 7.23 -3.29
CA TRP A 29 9.43 6.67 -4.01
C TRP A 29 9.01 7.56 -5.18
N THR A 30 9.59 8.75 -5.26
CA THR A 30 9.23 9.77 -6.22
C THR A 30 10.41 10.20 -7.07
N ARG A 31 10.13 10.58 -8.31
CA ARG A 31 11.11 11.17 -9.22
C ARG A 31 10.41 12.08 -10.22
N GLY A 32 10.53 13.38 -10.01
CA GLY A 32 9.92 14.40 -10.87
C GLY A 32 8.39 14.30 -10.87
N ARG A 33 7.81 13.73 -11.92
CA ARG A 33 6.35 13.58 -12.09
C ARG A 33 5.86 12.14 -11.89
N VAL A 34 6.71 11.26 -11.37
CA VAL A 34 6.41 9.84 -11.12
C VAL A 34 6.44 9.59 -9.62
N ALA A 35 5.45 8.86 -9.12
CA ALA A 35 5.34 8.40 -7.74
C ALA A 35 4.99 6.91 -7.72
N LEU A 36 5.61 6.16 -6.82
CA LEU A 36 5.25 4.78 -6.48
C LEU A 36 4.33 4.79 -5.27
N VAL A 37 3.22 4.05 -5.33
CA VAL A 37 2.20 4.02 -4.27
C VAL A 37 1.92 2.58 -3.87
N GLY A 38 1.73 2.35 -2.58
CA GLY A 38 1.48 1.03 -2.00
C GLY A 38 2.70 0.10 -2.13
N ASP A 39 2.42 -1.17 -2.39
CA ASP A 39 3.46 -2.21 -2.42
C ASP A 39 4.54 -1.97 -3.48
N ALA A 40 4.27 -1.16 -4.51
CA ALA A 40 5.25 -0.78 -5.52
C ALA A 40 6.42 0.06 -4.96
N GLY A 41 6.18 0.87 -3.91
CA GLY A 41 7.19 1.74 -3.31
C GLY A 41 7.62 1.30 -1.91
N TYR A 42 6.69 0.72 -1.15
CA TYR A 42 6.88 0.49 0.29
C TYR A 42 6.09 -0.70 0.82
N ALA A 43 6.12 -1.83 0.10
CA ALA A 43 5.52 -3.07 0.58
C ALA A 43 5.95 -3.37 2.02
N VAL A 44 4.96 -3.63 2.88
CA VAL A 44 5.17 -4.15 4.23
C VAL A 44 4.84 -5.64 4.17
N SER A 45 5.77 -6.47 4.63
CA SER A 45 5.64 -7.93 4.67
C SER A 45 4.25 -8.34 5.14
N LEU A 46 3.59 -9.22 4.37
CA LEU A 46 2.23 -9.77 4.54
C LEU A 46 1.87 -10.25 5.97
N THR A 47 2.83 -10.33 6.86
CA THR A 47 2.69 -10.67 8.28
C THR A 47 1.72 -9.76 9.03
N THR A 48 1.53 -8.49 8.62
CA THR A 48 0.70 -7.52 9.35
C THR A 48 -0.69 -7.27 8.76
N GLY A 49 -0.97 -7.74 7.54
CA GLY A 49 -2.22 -7.46 6.84
C GLY A 49 -2.46 -5.98 6.45
N GLN A 50 -1.45 -5.11 6.59
CA GLN A 50 -1.59 -3.65 6.44
C GLN A 50 -1.40 -3.12 5.01
N GLY A 51 -1.04 -3.96 4.03
CA GLY A 51 -0.72 -3.51 2.66
C GLY A 51 -1.84 -2.68 2.03
N ALA A 52 -3.09 -3.14 2.14
CA ALA A 52 -4.26 -2.41 1.62
C ALA A 52 -4.49 -1.08 2.34
N SER A 53 -4.40 -1.05 3.67
CA SER A 53 -4.56 0.17 4.47
C SER A 53 -3.52 1.23 4.09
N MET A 54 -2.25 0.84 4.01
CA MET A 54 -1.18 1.75 3.60
C MET A 54 -1.31 2.22 2.16
N ALA A 55 -1.79 1.37 1.25
CA ALA A 55 -2.06 1.78 -0.12
C ALA A 55 -3.16 2.85 -0.17
N MET A 56 -4.23 2.68 0.61
CA MET A 56 -5.33 3.65 0.70
C MET A 56 -4.88 4.98 1.31
N VAL A 57 -4.17 4.93 2.43
CA VAL A 57 -3.57 6.11 3.07
C VAL A 57 -2.61 6.82 2.10
N GLY A 58 -1.76 6.05 1.42
CA GLY A 58 -0.84 6.55 0.40
C GLY A 58 -1.55 7.28 -0.74
N ALA A 59 -2.60 6.69 -1.28
CA ALA A 59 -3.40 7.29 -2.34
C ALA A 59 -4.09 8.59 -1.88
N TYR A 60 -4.62 8.61 -0.65
CA TYR A 60 -5.25 9.80 -0.07
C TYR A 60 -4.26 10.96 0.06
N VAL A 61 -3.09 10.72 0.67
CA VAL A 61 -2.05 11.72 0.85
C VAL A 61 -1.52 12.21 -0.50
N LEU A 62 -1.28 11.30 -1.45
CA LEU A 62 -0.81 11.69 -2.79
C LEU A 62 -1.81 12.61 -3.50
N ALA A 63 -3.10 12.22 -3.50
CA ALA A 63 -4.14 13.02 -4.11
C ALA A 63 -4.27 14.40 -3.43
N GLY A 64 -4.18 14.43 -2.11
CA GLY A 64 -4.23 15.64 -1.30
C GLY A 64 -3.08 16.60 -1.57
N GLU A 65 -1.84 16.11 -1.56
CA GLU A 65 -0.65 16.91 -1.81
C GLU A 65 -0.59 17.43 -3.25
N ILE A 66 -1.07 16.63 -4.22
CA ILE A 66 -1.27 17.09 -5.61
C ILE A 66 -2.32 18.20 -5.66
N ALA A 67 -3.48 18.03 -5.01
CA ALA A 67 -4.54 19.03 -4.99
C ALA A 67 -4.09 20.35 -4.33
N ALA A 68 -3.28 20.27 -3.28
CA ALA A 68 -2.71 21.42 -2.58
C ALA A 68 -1.54 22.08 -3.35
N SER A 69 -0.96 21.41 -4.35
CA SER A 69 0.24 21.89 -5.05
C SER A 69 0.00 22.96 -6.12
N GLY A 70 -1.25 23.25 -6.46
CA GLY A 70 -1.59 24.21 -7.50
C GLY A 70 -1.02 23.80 -8.86
N THR A 71 -0.07 24.57 -9.40
CA THR A 71 0.57 24.30 -10.69
C THR A 71 1.85 23.48 -10.59
N ASP A 72 2.40 23.28 -9.39
CA ASP A 72 3.65 22.56 -9.17
C ASP A 72 3.44 21.11 -8.74
N LEU A 73 3.09 20.28 -9.72
CA LEU A 73 2.86 18.84 -9.51
C LEU A 73 4.07 18.13 -8.89
N ALA A 74 5.30 18.50 -9.26
CA ALA A 74 6.50 17.83 -8.77
C ALA A 74 6.71 18.09 -7.28
N ALA A 75 6.45 19.31 -6.82
CA ALA A 75 6.45 19.64 -5.41
C ALA A 75 5.35 18.89 -4.63
N GLY A 76 4.14 18.77 -5.20
CA GLY A 76 3.06 17.97 -4.58
C GLY A 76 3.45 16.50 -4.42
N ILE A 77 4.01 15.89 -5.46
CA ILE A 77 4.50 14.51 -5.40
C ILE A 77 5.61 14.35 -4.36
N THR A 78 6.54 15.30 -4.27
CA THR A 78 7.64 15.24 -3.28
C THR A 78 7.10 15.31 -1.85
N ARG A 79 6.14 16.22 -1.57
CA ARG A 79 5.53 16.35 -0.24
C ARG A 79 4.77 15.10 0.20
N TYR A 80 4.19 14.36 -0.74
CA TYR A 80 3.57 13.06 -0.45
C TYR A 80 4.56 12.08 0.18
N GLU A 81 5.78 12.03 -0.34
CA GLU A 81 6.83 11.15 0.18
C GLU A 81 7.27 11.58 1.58
N ASP A 82 7.46 12.90 1.78
CA ASP A 82 7.84 13.47 3.06
C ASP A 82 6.82 13.17 4.16
N GLU A 83 5.53 13.32 3.84
CA GLU A 83 4.42 13.09 4.78
C GLU A 83 4.32 11.64 5.23
N LEU A 84 4.53 10.69 4.31
CA LEU A 84 4.36 9.27 4.58
C LEU A 84 5.62 8.57 5.09
N ARG A 85 6.79 9.20 4.95
CA ARG A 85 8.07 8.52 5.18
C ARG A 85 8.13 7.89 6.56
N GLU A 86 7.82 8.66 7.59
CA GLU A 86 7.90 8.19 8.98
C GLU A 86 6.89 7.07 9.24
N TYR A 87 5.65 7.26 8.78
CA TYR A 87 4.58 6.27 8.91
C TYR A 87 4.98 4.91 8.32
N VAL A 88 5.49 4.91 7.09
CA VAL A 88 5.93 3.69 6.41
C VAL A 88 7.11 3.03 7.13
N LEU A 89 8.12 3.81 7.52
CA LEU A 89 9.31 3.26 8.19
C LEU A 89 8.94 2.57 9.51
N ARG A 90 8.05 3.17 10.30
CA ARG A 90 7.55 2.57 11.54
C ARG A 90 6.77 1.28 11.26
N ASN A 91 5.94 1.22 10.22
CA ASN A 91 5.22 -0.01 9.84
C ASN A 91 6.16 -1.12 9.36
N GLN A 92 7.17 -0.78 8.56
CA GLN A 92 8.19 -1.74 8.10
C GLN A 92 9.02 -2.29 9.25
N ALA A 93 9.39 -1.45 10.23
CA ALA A 93 10.10 -1.87 11.43
C ALA A 93 9.26 -2.82 12.30
N ALA A 94 7.99 -2.49 12.55
CA ALA A 94 7.08 -3.36 13.30
C ALA A 94 6.94 -4.75 12.66
N ALA A 95 6.80 -4.81 11.32
CA ALA A 95 6.71 -6.07 10.60
C ALA A 95 8.00 -6.91 10.70
N ARG A 96 9.18 -6.29 10.79
CA ARG A 96 10.45 -7.02 11.01
C ARG A 96 10.50 -7.62 12.41
N ASN A 97 10.13 -6.85 13.43
CA ASN A 97 10.11 -7.33 14.82
C ASN A 97 9.17 -8.53 15.02
N LEU A 98 8.00 -8.51 14.38
CA LEU A 98 7.06 -9.65 14.38
C LEU A 98 7.64 -10.89 13.67
N ASN A 99 8.41 -10.68 12.60
CA ASN A 99 9.09 -11.79 11.92
C ASN A 99 10.18 -12.43 12.80
N ASP A 100 10.86 -11.65 13.64
CA ASP A 100 11.89 -12.16 14.56
C ASP A 100 11.26 -12.98 15.70
N GLN A 101 10.11 -12.57 16.23
CA GLN A 101 9.37 -13.34 17.25
C GLN A 101 8.82 -14.68 16.71
N ASN A 102 8.40 -14.73 15.45
CA ASN A 102 7.91 -15.96 14.82
C ASN A 102 9.02 -16.96 14.43
N ARG A 103 10.30 -16.60 14.60
CA ARG A 103 11.45 -17.51 14.35
C ARG A 103 11.92 -18.26 15.61
N SER A 104 11.37 -17.97 16.78
CA SER A 104 11.53 -18.84 17.96
C SER A 104 10.47 -19.93 17.91
N ASP A 105 10.89 -21.15 17.56
CA ASP A 105 10.11 -22.31 17.13
C ASP A 105 9.11 -22.93 18.16
N ASP A 106 8.71 -22.24 19.24
CA ASP A 106 7.92 -22.84 20.34
C ASP A 106 6.52 -22.21 20.58
N ALA A 107 6.03 -21.33 19.69
CA ALA A 107 4.73 -20.67 19.90
C ALA A 107 3.57 -21.41 19.18
N GLN A 108 2.86 -22.27 19.91
CA GLN A 108 1.50 -22.69 19.50
C GLN A 108 0.60 -21.44 19.35
N PRO A 109 -0.19 -21.31 18.27
CA PRO A 109 -1.15 -20.22 18.16
C PRO A 109 -2.23 -20.41 19.24
N GLY A 110 -2.23 -19.52 20.24
CA GLY A 110 -3.27 -19.47 21.27
C GLY A 110 -4.64 -19.17 20.64
N PRO A 111 -5.73 -19.69 21.21
CA PRO A 111 -7.05 -19.57 20.61
C PRO A 111 -7.53 -18.12 20.71
N GLY A 112 -7.71 -17.49 19.55
CA GLY A 112 -8.55 -16.31 19.39
C GLY A 112 -8.09 -15.08 20.16
N ASP A 113 -7.12 -14.36 19.62
CA ASP A 113 -7.11 -12.92 19.78
C ASP A 113 -6.85 -12.30 18.41
N PHE A 114 -7.93 -11.85 17.76
CA PHE A 114 -7.81 -10.83 16.72
C PHE A 114 -7.42 -9.56 17.49
N THR A 115 -6.15 -9.51 17.92
CA THR A 115 -5.53 -8.42 18.67
C THR A 115 -6.03 -7.11 18.09
N ASP A 116 -6.67 -6.31 18.94
CA ASP A 116 -7.27 -5.02 18.63
C ASP A 116 -6.64 -4.36 17.40
N PHE A 117 -7.40 -4.29 16.30
CA PHE A 117 -6.94 -3.69 15.05
C PHE A 117 -6.36 -2.29 15.28
N GLY A 118 -6.84 -1.54 16.28
CA GLY A 118 -6.35 -0.22 16.64
C GLY A 118 -4.93 -0.20 17.21
N THR A 119 -4.45 -1.28 17.83
CA THR A 119 -3.06 -1.40 18.33
C THR A 119 -2.09 -1.91 17.28
N MET A 120 -2.56 -2.61 16.24
CA MET A 120 -1.72 -2.99 15.08
C MET A 120 -1.60 -1.87 14.04
N VAL A 121 -2.64 -1.07 13.85
CA VAL A 121 -2.62 0.08 12.94
C VAL A 121 -1.90 1.22 13.65
N GLN A 122 -0.71 1.54 13.16
CA GLN A 122 -0.02 2.72 13.65
C GLN A 122 -0.81 3.97 13.31
N ASP A 123 -1.00 4.85 14.28
CA ASP A 123 -1.73 6.09 14.05
C ASP A 123 -0.99 6.99 13.05
N LEU A 124 -1.78 7.60 12.18
CA LEU A 124 -1.34 8.64 11.26
C LEU A 124 -2.42 9.72 11.26
N SER A 125 -2.08 10.88 11.81
CA SER A 125 -2.89 12.07 11.66
C SER A 125 -2.82 12.54 10.20
N LEU A 126 -3.96 12.50 9.52
CA LEU A 126 -4.06 12.95 8.13
C LEU A 126 -4.36 14.45 8.08
N LYS A 127 -3.68 15.16 7.18
CA LYS A 127 -4.02 16.55 6.85
C LYS A 127 -5.43 16.62 6.25
N ASP A 128 -6.14 17.69 6.59
CA ASP A 128 -7.36 18.09 5.87
C ASP A 128 -6.96 18.76 4.55
N TYR A 129 -7.04 18.00 3.46
CA TYR A 129 -6.76 18.52 2.13
C TYR A 129 -7.95 19.30 1.56
N PRO A 130 -7.67 20.34 0.75
CA PRO A 130 -8.73 21.04 0.04
C PRO A 130 -9.52 20.06 -0.85
N PRO A 131 -10.83 20.27 -1.04
CA PRO A 131 -11.62 19.41 -1.90
C PRO A 131 -11.01 19.39 -3.31
N PRO A 132 -11.05 18.25 -4.01
CA PRO A 132 -10.41 18.12 -5.31
C PRO A 132 -10.91 19.22 -6.24
N VAL A 133 -9.96 20.01 -6.75
CA VAL A 133 -10.26 21.02 -7.77
C VAL A 133 -10.86 20.25 -8.95
N ARG A 134 -12.08 20.59 -9.37
CA ARG A 134 -12.64 20.07 -10.61
C ARG A 134 -11.69 20.49 -11.72
N LEU A 135 -10.85 19.56 -12.17
CA LEU A 135 -10.20 19.66 -13.46
C LEU A 135 -11.35 19.67 -14.47
N ALA A 136 -11.78 20.87 -14.87
CA ALA A 136 -12.57 21.01 -16.07
C ALA A 136 -11.72 20.36 -17.17
N CYS A 137 -12.15 19.19 -17.65
CA CYS A 137 -11.52 18.53 -18.79
C CYS A 137 -11.57 19.53 -19.95
N ALA A 138 -10.50 20.30 -20.14
CA ALA A 138 -10.32 21.17 -21.28
C ALA A 138 -10.18 20.25 -22.51
N GLY A 139 -11.32 19.93 -23.14
CA GLY A 139 -11.36 19.20 -24.40
C GLY A 139 -12.09 17.85 -24.41
N ALA A 140 -12.98 17.55 -23.46
CA ALA A 140 -13.93 16.43 -23.63
C ALA A 140 -14.98 16.77 -24.70
N ARG A 141 -14.57 16.72 -25.98
CA ARG A 141 -15.51 16.70 -27.11
C ARG A 141 -16.37 15.45 -26.96
N ASN A 142 -17.67 15.67 -26.76
CA ASN A 142 -18.74 14.69 -26.76
C ASN A 142 -18.52 13.65 -27.87
N ARG A 143 -17.99 12.47 -27.53
CA ARG A 143 -18.10 11.28 -28.37
C ARG A 143 -19.11 10.38 -27.71
N THR A 144 -20.34 10.49 -28.17
CA THR A 144 -21.43 9.54 -27.92
C THR A 144 -20.96 8.18 -28.41
N TRP A 145 -20.73 7.24 -27.49
CA TRP A 145 -20.56 5.84 -27.81
C TRP A 145 -21.93 5.24 -28.12
N SER A 146 -22.26 5.07 -29.40
CA SER A 146 -23.39 4.25 -29.82
C SER A 146 -22.95 2.79 -29.82
N ALA A 147 -23.49 2.00 -28.89
CA ALA A 147 -23.38 0.55 -28.90
C ALA A 147 -24.18 0.00 -30.10
N GLN A 148 -23.50 -0.60 -31.07
CA GLN A 148 -24.12 -1.48 -32.05
C GLN A 148 -24.26 -2.88 -31.45
N ARG A 149 -25.46 -3.42 -31.59
CA ARG A 149 -25.93 -4.74 -31.15
C ARG A 149 -25.27 -5.86 -31.94
#